data_AF-A0A7S1D425-F1
#
_entry.id   AF-A0A7S1D425-F1
#
_cell.length_a   1.000
_cell.length_b   1.000
_cell.length_c   1.000
_cell.angle_alpha   90.00
_cell.angle_beta   90.00
_cell.angle_gamma   90.00
#
_symmetry.space_group_name_H-M   'P 1'
#
loop_
_entity.id
_entity.type
_entity.pdbx_description
1 polymer ?
#
loop_
_entity_poly.entity_id
_entity_poly.type
_entity_poly.pdbx_seq_one_letter_code
_entity_poly.pdbx_strand_id
1 'polypeptide(L)'
;YLWTTYRTPCVTAKAFSAGGIAVGAALNRSPELFCGAIFVNAFLDLKGTMSRPDLPLTEHEWQEWGNPVDDDDRAASLISSICPVSNIEAKDYPPVLLVGATDDQNVPFQNALE
;
A
#
# COMPACT_ATOMS: atom_id res chain seq x y z
N TYR A 1 13.07 26.90 -14.49
CA TYR A 1 11.62 26.74 -14.65
C TYR A 1 11.13 25.67 -13.68
N LEU A 2 10.81 26.04 -12.44
CA LEU A 2 10.03 25.18 -11.55
C LEU A 2 8.56 25.55 -11.76
N TRP A 3 7.79 24.62 -12.32
CA TRP A 3 6.39 24.79 -12.75
C TRP A 3 5.38 24.72 -11.58
N THR A 4 5.80 24.93 -10.35
CA THR A 4 4.92 24.82 -9.19
C THR A 4 4.74 26.19 -8.55
N THR A 5 3.57 26.79 -8.76
CA THR A 5 3.08 27.82 -7.84
C THR A 5 2.81 27.17 -6.49
N TYR A 6 3.40 27.71 -5.43
CA TYR A 6 3.14 27.30 -4.05
C TYR A 6 1.68 27.64 -3.71
N ARG A 7 0.76 26.72 -4.01
CA ARG A 7 -0.65 26.80 -3.61
C ARG A 7 -0.92 25.53 -2.81
N THR A 8 -1.19 25.75 -1.52
CA THR A 8 -1.54 24.74 -0.50
C THR A 8 -0.34 23.88 -0.05
N PRO A 9 -0.05 23.75 1.25
CA PRO A 9 1.06 22.92 1.74
C PRO A 9 0.68 21.44 1.67
N CYS A 10 0.65 20.90 0.46
CA CYS A 10 0.35 19.50 0.18
C CYS A 10 1.50 18.88 -0.62
N VAL A 11 1.77 17.61 -0.37
CA VAL A 11 2.93 16.90 -0.93
C VAL A 11 2.50 15.88 -1.99
N THR A 12 3.38 15.60 -2.93
CA THR A 12 3.21 14.46 -3.84
C THR A 12 4.01 13.27 -3.33
N ALA A 13 3.44 12.08 -3.35
CA ALA A 13 4.11 10.85 -2.96
C ALA A 13 4.40 9.94 -4.17
N LYS A 14 5.51 9.21 -4.13
CA LYS A 14 5.82 8.15 -5.09
C LYS A 14 6.29 6.92 -4.33
N ALA A 15 5.70 5.77 -4.64
CA ALA A 15 5.96 4.50 -3.96
C ALA A 15 6.19 3.36 -4.95
N PHE A 16 7.05 2.42 -4.53
CA PHE A 16 7.40 1.22 -5.26
C PHE A 16 7.41 0.03 -4.30
N SER A 17 7.00 -1.15 -4.75
CA SER A 17 7.01 -2.40 -3.96
C SER A 17 6.48 -2.16 -2.54
N ALA A 18 7.19 -2.57 -1.48
CA ALA A 18 6.83 -2.38 -0.08
C ALA A 18 6.51 -0.92 0.32
N GLY A 19 7.05 0.07 -0.40
CA GLY A 19 6.71 1.49 -0.18
C GLY A 19 5.23 1.80 -0.41
N GLY A 20 4.51 0.91 -1.12
CA GLY A 20 3.06 0.95 -1.28
C GLY A 20 2.31 0.93 0.04
N ILE A 21 2.75 0.12 1.01
CA ILE A 21 2.14 0.03 2.34
C ILE A 21 2.26 1.36 3.07
N ALA A 22 3.46 1.94 3.09
CA ALA A 22 3.71 3.19 3.78
C ALA A 22 2.90 4.36 3.20
N VAL A 23 2.96 4.55 1.87
CA VAL A 23 2.23 5.66 1.21
C VAL A 23 0.73 5.41 1.19
N GLY A 24 0.28 4.17 0.95
CA GLY A 24 -1.13 3.81 0.97
C GLY A 24 -1.77 3.99 2.35
N ALA A 25 -1.11 3.55 3.41
CA ALA A 25 -1.58 3.79 4.78
C ALA A 25 -1.60 5.29 5.12
N ALA A 26 -0.61 6.06 4.67
CA ALA A 26 -0.59 7.51 4.86
C ALA A 26 -1.73 8.22 4.14
N LEU A 27 -2.03 7.84 2.89
CA LEU A 27 -3.16 8.34 2.13
C LEU A 27 -4.50 8.00 2.79
N ASN A 28 -4.64 6.80 3.37
CA ASN A 28 -5.84 6.43 4.11
C ASN A 28 -6.00 7.25 5.40
N ARG A 29 -4.91 7.66 6.06
CA ARG A 29 -4.98 8.38 7.34
C ARG A 29 -5.17 9.88 7.18
N SER A 30 -4.52 10.49 6.20
CA SER A 30 -4.49 11.95 6.02
C SER A 30 -4.43 12.32 4.54
N PRO A 31 -5.46 11.97 3.74
CA PRO A 31 -5.47 12.22 2.29
C PRO A 31 -5.34 13.70 1.93
N GLU A 32 -5.81 14.60 2.80
CA GLU A 32 -5.77 16.06 2.63
C GLU A 32 -4.36 16.66 2.62
N LEU A 33 -3.37 15.94 3.14
CA LEU A 33 -1.96 16.35 3.11
C LEU A 33 -1.30 16.13 1.75
N PHE A 34 -1.96 15.40 0.85
CA PHE A 34 -1.41 15.01 -0.44
C PHE A 34 -2.13 15.70 -1.60
N CYS A 35 -1.38 16.14 -2.60
CA CYS A 35 -1.95 16.62 -3.88
C CYS A 35 -1.91 15.57 -4.99
N GLY A 36 -1.27 14.42 -4.74
CA GLY A 36 -1.23 13.31 -5.67
C GLY A 36 -0.33 12.19 -5.18
N ALA A 37 -0.57 10.99 -5.68
CA ALA A 37 0.31 9.85 -5.44
C ALA A 37 0.55 9.02 -6.70
N ILE A 38 1.75 8.46 -6.81
CA ILE A 38 2.12 7.53 -7.87
C ILE A 38 2.57 6.23 -7.22
N PHE A 39 1.91 5.13 -7.56
CA PHE A 39 2.28 3.78 -7.16
C PHE A 39 2.79 3.03 -8.39
N VAL A 40 4.00 2.45 -8.30
CA VAL A 40 4.61 1.70 -9.39
C VAL A 40 5.01 0.31 -8.89
N ASN A 41 4.34 -0.72 -9.36
CA ASN A 41 4.45 -2.11 -8.85
C ASN A 41 4.44 -2.13 -7.32
N ALA A 42 3.50 -1.38 -6.74
CA ALA A 42 3.45 -1.15 -5.31
C ALA A 42 2.63 -2.23 -4.61
N PHE A 43 3.12 -2.70 -3.47
CA PHE A 43 2.45 -3.66 -2.62
C PHE A 43 1.36 -2.94 -1.82
N LEU A 44 0.10 -3.28 -2.04
CA LEU A 44 -1.06 -2.60 -1.44
C LEU A 44 -2.02 -3.53 -0.71
N ASP A 45 -2.05 -4.82 -1.04
CA ASP A 45 -2.82 -5.85 -0.31
C ASP A 45 -1.97 -6.64 0.71
N LEU A 46 -1.61 -5.98 1.82
CA LEU A 46 -0.86 -6.63 2.90
C LEU A 46 -1.65 -7.77 3.54
N LYS A 47 -2.93 -7.53 3.82
CA LYS A 47 -3.77 -8.47 4.57
C LYS A 47 -4.04 -9.75 3.77
N GLY A 48 -4.48 -9.62 2.52
CA GLY A 48 -4.75 -10.77 1.66
C GLY A 48 -3.49 -11.53 1.27
N THR A 49 -2.35 -10.85 1.15
CA THR A 49 -1.05 -11.51 0.88
C THR A 49 -0.53 -12.26 2.10
N MET A 50 -0.44 -11.62 3.27
CA MET A 50 0.11 -12.26 4.48
C MET A 50 -0.76 -13.41 5.02
N SER A 51 -2.03 -13.48 4.61
CA SER A 51 -2.94 -14.58 4.95
C SER A 51 -2.81 -15.80 4.02
N ARG A 52 -1.99 -15.72 2.96
CA ARG A 52 -1.85 -16.75 1.91
C ARG A 52 -0.41 -17.28 1.82
N PRO A 53 -0.06 -18.32 2.59
CA PRO A 53 1.28 -18.91 2.58
C PRO A 53 1.64 -19.60 1.25
N ASP A 54 0.66 -19.91 0.41
CA ASP A 54 0.85 -20.49 -0.91
C ASP A 54 1.40 -19.48 -1.94
N LEU A 55 1.35 -18.18 -1.64
CA LEU A 55 1.95 -17.16 -2.48
C LEU A 55 3.48 -17.13 -2.33
N PRO A 56 4.22 -16.83 -3.42
CA PRO A 56 5.64 -16.56 -3.34
C PRO A 56 5.95 -15.45 -2.33
N LEU A 57 7.07 -15.59 -1.62
CA LEU A 57 7.60 -14.64 -0.63
C LEU A 57 6.81 -14.52 0.69
N THR A 58 5.52 -14.87 0.76
CA THR A 58 4.70 -14.66 1.98
C THR A 58 5.35 -15.19 3.26
N GLU A 59 5.75 -16.47 3.29
CA GLU A 59 6.35 -17.06 4.49
C GLU A 59 7.66 -16.38 4.89
N HIS A 60 8.44 -15.91 3.90
CA HIS A 60 9.68 -15.18 4.14
C HIS A 60 9.39 -13.78 4.73
N GLU A 61 8.37 -13.10 4.22
CA GLU A 61 8.01 -11.75 4.64
C GLU A 61 7.25 -11.69 5.97
N TRP A 62 6.78 -12.82 6.53
CA TRP A 62 6.24 -12.86 7.89
C TRP A 62 7.23 -12.35 8.95
N GLN A 63 8.54 -12.47 8.72
CA GLN A 63 9.55 -11.90 9.62
C GLN A 63 9.53 -10.36 9.64
N GLU A 64 9.06 -9.73 8.56
CA GLU A 64 8.96 -8.27 8.43
C GLU A 64 7.57 -7.78 8.87
N TRP A 65 6.50 -8.37 8.34
CA TRP A 65 5.13 -7.86 8.52
C TRP A 65 4.34 -8.55 9.65
N GLY A 66 4.79 -9.73 10.08
CA GLY A 66 4.09 -10.61 11.00
C GLY A 66 3.30 -11.72 10.28
N ASN A 67 3.02 -12.79 11.02
CA ASN A 67 2.23 -13.92 10.55
C ASN A 67 0.79 -13.84 11.11
N PRO A 68 -0.23 -13.56 10.28
CA PRO A 68 -1.63 -13.52 10.74
C PRO A 68 -2.30 -14.90 10.84
N VAL A 69 -1.66 -16.01 10.45
CA VAL A 69 -2.29 -17.35 10.39
C VAL A 69 -2.09 -18.22 11.65
N ASP A 70 -1.09 -17.93 12.49
CA ASP A 70 -0.72 -18.76 13.66
C ASP A 70 -1.30 -18.24 15.00
N ASP A 71 -2.55 -17.75 15.00
CA ASP A 71 -3.22 -17.16 16.18
C ASP A 71 -2.45 -15.97 16.82
N ASP A 72 -1.64 -15.25 16.05
CA ASP A 72 -1.02 -13.99 16.49
C ASP A 72 -1.98 -12.81 16.26
N ASP A 73 -2.89 -12.62 17.22
CA ASP A 73 -3.86 -11.51 17.22
C ASP A 73 -3.19 -10.13 17.06
N ARG A 74 -1.95 -9.98 17.56
CA ARG A 74 -1.22 -8.71 17.47
C ARG A 74 -0.77 -8.48 16.03
N ALA A 75 -0.19 -9.49 15.37
CA ALA A 75 0.19 -9.39 13.96
C ALA A 75 -1.04 -9.15 13.08
N ALA A 76 -2.12 -9.91 13.28
CA ALA A 76 -3.36 -9.75 12.54
C ALA A 76 -3.98 -8.34 12.70
N SER A 77 -3.96 -7.80 13.92
CA SER A 77 -4.42 -6.44 14.22
C SER A 77 -3.55 -5.37 13.56
N LEU A 78 -2.22 -5.52 13.64
CA LEU A 78 -1.27 -4.58 13.02
C LEU A 78 -1.46 -4.56 11.51
N ILE A 79 -1.42 -5.73 10.86
CA ILE A 79 -1.60 -5.90 9.42
C ILE A 79 -2.93 -5.27 8.98
N SER A 80 -4.02 -5.57 9.68
CA SER A 80 -5.32 -4.99 9.37
C SER A 80 -5.35 -3.47 9.51
N SER A 81 -4.62 -2.89 10.47
CA SER A 81 -4.60 -1.43 10.71
C SER A 81 -3.79 -0.60 9.71
N ILE A 82 -2.92 -1.25 8.92
CA ILE A 82 -2.05 -0.58 7.95
C ILE A 82 -2.27 -1.00 6.50
N CYS A 83 -3.00 -2.10 6.25
CA CYS A 83 -3.26 -2.59 4.90
C CYS A 83 -3.97 -1.51 4.05
N PRO A 84 -3.36 -1.01 2.96
CA PRO A 84 -3.94 0.05 2.15
C PRO A 84 -5.33 -0.27 1.60
N VAL A 85 -5.49 -1.37 0.88
CA VAL A 85 -6.74 -1.67 0.15
C VAL A 85 -7.91 -1.95 1.08
N SER A 86 -7.67 -2.60 2.22
CA SER A 86 -8.74 -2.90 3.18
C SER A 86 -9.20 -1.70 4.01
N ASN A 87 -8.45 -0.59 4.00
CA ASN A 87 -8.76 0.61 4.77
C ASN A 87 -9.18 1.80 3.87
N ILE A 88 -9.57 1.52 2.61
CA ILE A 88 -10.19 2.52 1.75
C ILE A 88 -11.60 2.83 2.26
N GLU A 89 -11.90 4.11 2.42
CA GLU A 89 -13.17 4.60 2.92
C GLU A 89 -13.83 5.54 1.88
N ALA A 90 -15.13 5.80 2.04
CA ALA A 90 -15.83 6.79 1.24
C ALA A 90 -15.46 8.22 1.67
N LYS A 91 -14.34 8.74 1.18
CA LYS A 91 -13.83 10.10 1.41
C LYS A 91 -13.04 10.61 0.22
N ASP A 92 -12.72 11.90 0.23
CA ASP A 92 -11.93 12.51 -0.83
C ASP A 92 -10.45 12.07 -0.72
N TYR A 93 -9.98 11.39 -1.76
CA TYR A 93 -8.57 11.05 -1.94
C TYR A 93 -7.94 11.96 -3.00
N PRO A 94 -6.63 12.22 -2.94
CA PRO A 94 -5.94 12.93 -4.02
C PRO A 94 -5.94 12.10 -5.31
N PRO A 95 -5.66 12.71 -6.47
CA PRO A 95 -5.42 11.96 -7.70
C PRO A 95 -4.32 10.90 -7.52
N VAL A 96 -4.61 9.66 -7.91
CA VAL A 96 -3.67 8.53 -7.85
C VAL A 96 -3.40 7.99 -9.24
N LEU A 97 -2.12 7.78 -9.56
CA LEU A 97 -1.69 6.99 -10.71
C LEU A 97 -1.13 5.66 -10.21
N LEU A 98 -1.75 4.57 -10.62
CA LEU A 98 -1.27 3.21 -10.37
C LEU A 98 -0.70 2.62 -11.65
N VAL A 99 0.55 2.20 -11.60
CA VAL A 99 1.26 1.53 -12.68
C VAL A 99 1.67 0.16 -12.18
N GLY A 100 1.30 -0.89 -12.90
CA GLY A 100 1.66 -2.26 -12.57
C GLY A 100 2.16 -3.01 -13.81
N ALA A 101 2.95 -4.05 -13.59
CA ALA A 101 3.39 -4.97 -14.64
C ALA A 101 2.75 -6.34 -14.42
N THR A 102 2.21 -6.94 -15.48
CA THR A 102 1.50 -8.23 -15.42
C THR A 102 2.43 -9.42 -15.16
N ASP A 103 3.73 -9.25 -15.37
CA ASP A 103 4.79 -10.25 -15.22
C ASP A 103 5.70 -10.00 -14.00
N ASP A 104 5.32 -9.10 -13.09
CA ASP A 104 6.08 -8.84 -11.86
C ASP A 104 5.97 -10.03 -10.88
N GLN A 105 7.12 -10.61 -10.54
CA GLN A 105 7.22 -11.76 -9.62
C GLN A 105 7.37 -11.35 -8.15
N ASN A 106 7.65 -10.08 -7.86
CA ASN A 106 7.79 -9.59 -6.49
C ASN A 106 6.45 -9.07 -5.95
N VAL A 107 5.69 -8.36 -6.79
CA VAL A 107 4.35 -7.88 -6.44
C VAL A 107 3.39 -8.27 -7.56
N PRO A 108 2.63 -9.35 -7.39
CA PRO A 108 1.60 -9.74 -8.35
C PRO A 108 0.68 -8.58 -8.67
N PHE A 109 0.38 -8.36 -9.95
CA PHE A 109 -0.44 -7.24 -10.40
C PHE A 109 -1.82 -7.18 -9.71
N GLN A 110 -2.37 -8.33 -9.33
CA GLN A 110 -3.62 -8.44 -8.59
C GLN A 110 -3.56 -7.73 -7.23
N ASN A 111 -2.40 -7.69 -6.56
CA ASN A 111 -2.23 -6.97 -5.28
C ASN A 111 -2.37 -5.45 -5.42
N ALA A 112 -2.37 -4.93 -6.65
CA ALA A 112 -2.63 -3.53 -6.93
C ALA A 112 -4.11 -3.25 -7.25
N LEU A 113 -4.93 -4.28 -7.51
CA LEU A 113 -6.29 -4.15 -8.04
C LEU A 113 -7.40 -4.70 -7.14
N GLU A 114 -7.06 -5.47 -6.11
CA GLU A 114 -7.98 -6.05 -5.12
C GLU A 114 -7.79 -5.39 -3.75
#